data_AF-A0AAE8SRK6-F1
#
_entry.id   AF-A0AAE8SRK6-F1
#
_cell.length_a   1.000
_cell.length_b   1.000
_cell.length_c   1.000
_cell.angle_alpha   90.00
_cell.angle_beta   90.00
_cell.angle_gamma   90.00
#
_symmetry.space_group_name_H-M   'P 1'
#
loop_
_entity.id
_entity.type
_entity.pdbx_description
1 polymer ?
#
loop_
_entity_poly.entity_id
_entity_poly.type
_entity_poly.pdbx_seq_one_letter_code
_entity_poly.pdbx_strand_id
1 'polypeptide(L)'
;MIRPRLCPGRGGQSLFTRFQPNCTFLSRQYAIGSDAAREAPRPAAGSAAAPTPSSFGPKTMTTQNQGRETVTMRTYKPTTPGLRHLKRPINDHLWKGRPFLPLTFPKRGHGKGGRNVHGRITVRHRGGGVARRIRTVDFMRWRPGPHIVDRIEYDPGRTAHIALLTEQATGRKTYIVAAEDMRAGDVVQSYRSGIPQDLLDSMGGFIDPGILAAKTAFRGNCLPVHLIPVGTVVYNVGSRAKAPAVFCRSAGTHATIISKEEETRDDGTKVMTGQYVTVQLQSGEIRRIHKDACATIGTASNPNHQYRQLGKAGRSRLLNIRPTVRGLAMNRVDHPHGGGRGKSKSNRHPTSPWGTPAKGGYKTRRKSNHNKWVVVPRVRNVEKRRAKNAKKNQ
;
A
#
# COMPACT_ATOMS: atom_id res chain seq x y z
N MET A 1 -7.97 -39.27 -50.80
CA MET A 1 -7.21 -38.86 -52.00
C MET A 1 -7.95 -37.73 -52.70
N ILE A 2 -7.57 -36.47 -52.47
CA ILE A 2 -8.03 -35.31 -53.26
C ILE A 2 -6.81 -34.39 -53.38
N ARG A 3 -6.29 -34.25 -54.61
CA ARG A 3 -5.09 -33.46 -54.94
C ARG A 3 -5.41 -31.95 -55.01
N PRO A 4 -4.51 -31.06 -54.58
CA PRO A 4 -4.65 -29.62 -54.75
C PRO A 4 -4.14 -29.16 -56.14
N ARG A 5 -4.86 -28.23 -56.77
CA ARG A 5 -4.40 -27.50 -57.98
C ARG A 5 -3.58 -26.28 -57.56
N LEU A 6 -2.32 -26.25 -57.99
CA LEU A 6 -1.45 -25.07 -58.06
C LEU A 6 -1.57 -24.46 -59.46
N CYS A 7 -1.60 -23.13 -59.55
CA CYS A 7 -1.19 -22.36 -60.73
C CYS A 7 -0.71 -20.95 -60.31
N PRO A 8 0.12 -20.29 -61.14
CA PRO A 8 1.31 -19.59 -60.69
C PRO A 8 1.19 -18.05 -60.65
N GLY A 9 2.20 -17.42 -60.05
CA GLY A 9 2.30 -15.97 -59.92
C GLY A 9 2.63 -15.23 -61.22
N ARG A 10 2.37 -13.92 -61.18
CA ARG A 10 3.02 -12.90 -62.02
C ARG A 10 3.40 -11.72 -61.13
N GLY A 11 4.65 -11.33 -61.22
CA GLY A 11 5.16 -10.08 -60.66
C GLY A 11 4.71 -8.88 -61.50
N GLY A 12 4.89 -7.68 -60.94
CA GLY A 12 4.56 -6.46 -61.66
C GLY A 12 4.50 -5.22 -60.78
N GLN A 13 5.69 -4.74 -60.40
CA GLN A 13 6.11 -3.34 -60.35
C GLN A 13 5.47 -2.32 -59.38
N SER A 14 6.40 -1.53 -58.84
CA SER A 14 6.31 -0.41 -57.92
C SER A 14 5.50 0.77 -58.44
N LEU A 15 4.70 1.37 -57.54
CA LEU A 15 4.45 2.80 -57.52
C LEU A 15 4.66 3.31 -56.09
N PHE A 16 5.80 3.96 -55.90
CA PHE A 16 6.08 4.81 -54.75
C PHE A 16 5.20 6.06 -54.84
N THR A 17 4.24 6.21 -53.93
CA THR A 17 3.64 7.51 -53.63
C THR A 17 3.82 7.78 -52.14
N ARG A 18 4.70 8.74 -51.85
CA ARG A 18 4.92 9.29 -50.51
C ARG A 18 3.63 9.99 -50.04
N PHE A 19 2.84 9.32 -49.22
CA PHE A 19 1.82 9.97 -48.41
C PHE A 19 2.43 10.34 -47.07
N GLN A 20 2.75 11.62 -46.89
CA GLN A 20 3.13 12.19 -45.60
C GLN A 20 1.86 12.35 -44.75
N PRO A 21 1.70 11.68 -43.60
CA PRO A 21 0.69 12.09 -42.64
C PRO A 21 1.32 13.17 -41.75
N ASN A 22 1.02 14.44 -42.04
CA ASN A 22 1.06 15.50 -41.05
C ASN A 22 0.02 15.19 -39.97
N CYS A 23 0.38 14.30 -39.04
CA CYS A 23 -0.44 13.98 -37.89
C CYS A 23 -0.01 14.88 -36.74
N THR A 24 -0.54 16.10 -36.72
CA THR A 24 -0.56 16.93 -35.51
C THR A 24 -1.36 16.15 -34.45
N PHE A 25 -0.64 15.49 -33.54
CA PHE A 25 -1.22 14.84 -32.37
C PHE A 25 -1.74 15.93 -31.43
N LEU A 26 -2.95 16.42 -31.68
CA LEU A 26 -3.76 17.07 -30.66
C LEU A 26 -4.03 16.03 -29.58
N SER A 27 -3.24 16.04 -28.52
CA SER A 27 -3.48 15.21 -27.34
C SER A 27 -4.77 15.68 -26.68
N ARG A 28 -5.92 15.11 -27.08
CA ARG A 28 -7.16 15.25 -26.31
C ARG A 28 -6.93 14.65 -24.93
N GLN A 29 -6.84 15.50 -23.91
CA GLN A 29 -6.78 15.06 -22.53
C GLN A 29 -8.18 14.58 -22.11
N TYR A 30 -8.39 13.25 -22.09
CA TYR A 30 -9.66 12.62 -21.73
C TYR A 30 -9.90 12.50 -20.21
N ALA A 31 -9.03 13.08 -19.38
CA ALA A 31 -9.10 12.95 -17.93
C ALA A 31 -9.01 14.32 -17.27
N ILE A 32 -9.92 14.58 -16.33
CA ILE A 32 -9.96 15.79 -15.54
C ILE A 32 -9.57 15.40 -14.11
N GLY A 33 -8.60 16.11 -13.52
CA GLY A 33 -8.40 16.09 -12.08
C GLY A 33 -9.57 16.84 -11.47
N SER A 34 -10.47 16.14 -10.76
CA SER A 34 -11.62 16.81 -10.16
C SER A 34 -11.24 17.32 -8.77
N ASP A 35 -11.03 18.62 -8.66
CA ASP A 35 -11.11 19.34 -7.39
C ASP A 35 -12.58 19.72 -7.13
N ALA A 36 -13.02 19.66 -5.87
CA ALA A 36 -14.32 20.19 -5.51
C ALA A 36 -14.26 21.71 -5.63
N ALA A 37 -15.11 22.29 -6.49
CA ALA A 37 -15.10 23.70 -6.87
C ALA A 37 -15.06 24.66 -5.65
N ARG A 38 -14.14 25.63 -5.70
CA ARG A 38 -14.17 26.85 -4.90
C ARG A 38 -14.86 27.94 -5.72
N GLU A 39 -15.92 28.49 -5.15
CA GLU A 39 -16.53 29.74 -5.60
C GLU A 39 -15.50 30.87 -5.42
N ALA A 40 -15.25 31.65 -6.49
CA ALA A 40 -14.31 32.76 -6.45
C ALA A 40 -14.89 33.88 -5.56
N PRO A 41 -14.13 34.40 -4.57
CA PRO A 41 -14.58 35.59 -3.86
C PRO A 41 -14.53 36.80 -4.81
N ARG A 42 -15.61 37.59 -4.81
CA ARG A 42 -15.70 38.88 -5.51
C ARG A 42 -14.62 39.83 -4.99
N PRO A 43 -14.04 40.71 -5.82
CA PRO A 43 -13.06 41.68 -5.36
C PRO A 43 -13.76 42.73 -4.49
N ALA A 44 -13.31 42.87 -3.25
CA ALA A 44 -13.66 43.99 -2.40
C ALA A 44 -12.85 45.22 -2.81
N ALA A 45 -13.54 46.36 -2.91
CA ALA A 45 -12.98 47.67 -3.20
C ALA A 45 -11.93 48.09 -2.15
N GLY A 46 -10.98 48.92 -2.60
CA GLY A 46 -9.79 49.26 -1.84
C GLY A 46 -9.99 50.24 -0.68
N SER A 47 -8.97 50.29 0.18
CA SER A 47 -8.59 51.49 0.91
C SER A 47 -7.10 51.44 1.31
N ALA A 48 -6.46 52.57 1.01
CA ALA A 48 -5.22 53.19 1.46
C ALA A 48 -4.15 52.41 2.25
N ALA A 49 -2.90 52.63 1.81
CA ALA A 49 -1.67 52.31 2.50
C ALA A 49 -1.36 53.28 3.66
N ALA A 50 -0.71 52.77 4.71
CA ALA A 50 0.10 53.54 5.67
C ALA A 50 1.21 52.64 6.27
N PRO A 51 2.36 53.21 6.70
CA PRO A 51 3.65 52.52 6.73
C PRO A 51 3.97 51.77 8.04
N THR A 52 4.88 50.80 7.91
CA THR A 52 5.43 49.92 8.96
C THR A 52 6.28 50.64 10.01
N PRO A 53 6.34 50.11 11.24
CA PRO A 53 7.59 50.07 12.00
C PRO A 53 8.13 48.64 12.11
N SER A 54 9.45 48.55 11.97
CA SER A 54 10.29 47.36 12.08
C SER A 54 10.23 46.70 13.47
N SER A 55 9.98 45.39 13.51
CA SER A 55 10.33 44.57 14.68
C SER A 55 11.20 43.38 14.26
N PHE A 56 12.46 43.43 14.68
CA PHE A 56 13.36 42.28 14.72
C PHE A 56 12.87 41.35 15.85
N GLY A 57 12.05 40.36 15.49
CA GLY A 57 11.69 39.23 16.34
C GLY A 57 11.89 37.93 15.56
N PRO A 58 12.19 36.79 16.21
CA PRO A 58 12.30 35.52 15.52
C PRO A 58 10.98 35.27 14.78
N LYS A 59 11.06 34.99 13.48
CA LYS A 59 9.89 34.75 12.62
C LYS A 59 9.01 33.70 13.27
N THR A 60 7.97 34.12 13.97
CA THR A 60 6.93 33.25 14.47
C THR A 60 6.41 32.54 13.24
N MET A 61 6.61 31.23 13.17
CA MET A 61 6.10 30.41 12.07
C MET A 61 4.62 30.69 12.00
N THR A 62 4.22 31.50 11.04
CA THR A 62 2.83 31.70 10.71
C THR A 62 2.41 30.31 10.26
N THR A 63 1.66 29.62 11.12
CA THR A 63 1.05 28.33 10.80
C THR A 63 0.18 28.60 9.58
N GLN A 64 0.76 28.42 8.39
CA GLN A 64 -0.02 28.39 7.18
C GLN A 64 -0.96 27.23 7.39
N ASN A 65 -2.23 27.58 7.61
CA ASN A 65 -3.33 26.67 7.74
C ASN A 65 -3.37 25.93 6.40
N GLN A 66 -2.65 24.81 6.30
CA GLN A 66 -2.65 23.96 5.12
C GLN A 66 -4.09 23.46 5.00
N GLY A 67 -4.88 24.17 4.19
CA GLY A 67 -6.22 23.76 3.86
C GLY A 67 -6.14 22.33 3.37
N ARG A 68 -6.77 21.41 4.11
CA ARG A 68 -6.82 19.97 3.82
C ARG A 68 -6.79 19.74 2.32
N GLU A 69 -5.66 19.29 1.78
CA GLU A 69 -5.56 18.91 0.38
C GLU A 69 -6.69 17.90 0.11
N THR A 70 -7.65 18.33 -0.71
CA THR A 70 -8.72 17.43 -1.14
C THR A 70 -8.08 16.29 -1.90
N VAL A 71 -8.41 15.04 -1.56
CA VAL A 71 -7.84 13.86 -2.24
C VAL A 71 -8.23 13.90 -3.73
N THR A 72 -7.32 14.37 -4.58
CA THR A 72 -7.55 14.49 -6.02
C THR A 72 -7.52 13.10 -6.66
N MET A 73 -8.64 12.71 -7.27
CA MET A 73 -8.81 11.42 -7.94
C MET A 73 -9.08 11.65 -9.42
N ARG A 74 -8.53 10.78 -10.26
CA ARG A 74 -8.77 10.80 -11.70
C ARG A 74 -10.17 10.29 -12.01
N THR A 75 -10.99 11.15 -12.58
CA THR A 75 -12.29 10.83 -13.16
C THR A 75 -12.24 11.00 -14.68
N TYR A 76 -13.26 10.47 -15.37
CA TYR A 76 -13.31 10.43 -16.84
C TYR A 76 -14.66 10.95 -17.29
N LYS A 77 -14.70 11.57 -18.49
CA LYS A 77 -15.97 11.94 -19.12
C LYS A 77 -16.86 10.68 -19.22
N PRO A 78 -18.11 10.71 -18.72
CA PRO A 78 -18.97 9.53 -18.63
C PRO A 78 -19.62 9.20 -19.98
N THR A 79 -18.82 8.96 -21.01
CA THR A 79 -19.31 8.59 -22.35
C THR A 79 -19.93 7.20 -22.40
N THR A 80 -19.60 6.33 -21.44
CA THR A 80 -20.21 5.01 -21.27
C THR A 80 -20.65 4.82 -19.82
N PRO A 81 -21.71 4.01 -19.56
CA PRO A 81 -22.19 3.78 -18.20
C PRO A 81 -21.11 3.16 -17.30
N GLY A 82 -20.22 2.34 -17.85
CA GLY A 82 -19.11 1.74 -17.10
C GLY A 82 -17.98 2.71 -16.69
N LEU A 83 -17.89 3.89 -17.32
CA LEU A 83 -16.91 4.92 -16.97
C LEU A 83 -17.42 5.89 -15.90
N ARG A 84 -18.74 6.08 -15.77
CA ARG A 84 -19.38 7.03 -14.85
C ARG A 84 -18.86 6.93 -13.40
N HIS A 85 -18.63 5.71 -12.92
CA HIS A 85 -18.18 5.45 -11.55
C HIS A 85 -16.71 4.99 -11.47
N LEU A 86 -15.93 5.17 -12.54
CA LEU A 86 -14.52 4.80 -12.53
C LEU A 86 -13.71 5.92 -11.88
N LYS A 87 -13.09 5.62 -10.74
CA LYS A 87 -12.17 6.54 -10.03
C LYS A 87 -10.83 5.87 -9.81
N ARG A 88 -9.74 6.58 -10.12
CA ARG A 88 -8.36 6.11 -9.90
C ARG A 88 -7.54 7.14 -9.13
N PRO A 89 -6.65 6.73 -8.21
CA PRO A 89 -5.68 7.65 -7.63
C PRO A 89 -4.69 8.13 -8.70
N ILE A 90 -4.37 9.43 -8.69
CA ILE A 90 -3.37 10.02 -9.58
C ILE A 90 -1.99 9.65 -9.03
N ASN A 91 -1.15 9.02 -9.87
CA ASN A 91 0.19 8.57 -9.51
C ASN A 91 1.09 8.77 -10.73
N ASP A 92 1.34 10.02 -11.10
CA ASP A 92 2.01 10.35 -12.36
C ASP A 92 3.54 10.20 -12.27
N HIS A 93 4.10 10.21 -11.05
CA HIS A 93 5.50 9.92 -10.75
C HIS A 93 5.89 8.43 -10.94
N LEU A 94 4.92 7.58 -11.26
CA LEU A 94 5.13 6.14 -11.38
C LEU A 94 5.81 5.81 -12.71
N TRP A 95 6.80 4.91 -12.66
CA TRP A 95 7.50 4.41 -13.83
C TRP A 95 6.53 3.78 -14.83
N LYS A 96 6.64 4.19 -16.10
CA LYS A 96 5.77 3.76 -17.20
C LYS A 96 6.26 2.50 -17.92
N GLY A 97 7.53 2.11 -17.71
CA GLY A 97 8.16 0.99 -18.39
C GLY A 97 7.92 -0.38 -17.74
N ARG A 98 8.70 -1.37 -18.18
CA ARG A 98 8.68 -2.74 -17.62
C ARG A 98 9.46 -2.81 -16.30
N PRO A 99 9.16 -3.78 -15.42
CA PRO A 99 9.95 -4.02 -14.22
C PRO A 99 11.32 -4.61 -14.57
N PHE A 100 12.24 -4.58 -13.61
CA PHE A 100 13.55 -5.22 -13.72
C PHE A 100 13.40 -6.75 -13.78
N LEU A 101 13.54 -7.31 -14.98
CA LEU A 101 13.20 -8.70 -15.29
C LEU A 101 13.88 -9.75 -14.38
N PRO A 102 15.17 -9.63 -14.02
CA PRO A 102 15.86 -10.61 -13.16
C PRO A 102 15.21 -10.78 -11.78
N LEU A 103 14.59 -9.73 -11.24
CA LEU A 103 13.87 -9.78 -9.94
C LEU A 103 12.40 -10.18 -10.09
N THR A 104 12.04 -10.81 -11.21
CA THR A 104 10.65 -11.22 -11.47
C THR A 104 10.54 -12.63 -12.02
N PHE A 105 9.49 -13.33 -11.60
CA PHE A 105 9.15 -14.66 -12.12
C PHE A 105 7.65 -14.75 -12.42
N PRO A 106 7.20 -15.61 -13.35
CA PRO A 106 5.79 -15.67 -13.76
C PRO A 106 4.87 -16.19 -12.64
N LYS A 107 3.70 -15.54 -12.44
CA LYS A 107 2.62 -16.06 -11.59
C LYS A 107 1.74 -17.01 -12.41
N ARG A 108 2.12 -18.28 -12.45
CA ARG A 108 1.43 -19.35 -13.19
C ARG A 108 0.83 -20.42 -12.27
N GLY A 109 0.14 -21.39 -12.87
CA GLY A 109 -0.41 -22.58 -12.20
C GLY A 109 -1.88 -22.49 -11.80
N HIS A 110 -2.48 -23.66 -11.53
CA HIS A 110 -3.89 -23.80 -11.16
C HIS A 110 -4.23 -23.11 -9.81
N GLY A 111 -3.24 -22.89 -8.94
CA GLY A 111 -3.38 -22.11 -7.71
C GLY A 111 -3.83 -20.66 -7.95
N LYS A 112 -3.54 -20.06 -9.12
CA LYS A 112 -4.10 -18.75 -9.51
C LYS A 112 -5.63 -18.79 -9.61
N GLY A 113 -6.20 -19.95 -9.94
CA GLY A 113 -7.65 -20.21 -9.98
C GLY A 113 -8.26 -20.58 -8.64
N GLY A 114 -7.50 -20.60 -7.54
CA GLY A 114 -8.01 -20.97 -6.21
C GLY A 114 -8.13 -22.47 -5.97
N ARG A 115 -7.38 -23.29 -6.73
CA ARG A 115 -7.29 -24.74 -6.55
C ARG A 115 -6.11 -25.12 -5.66
N ASN A 116 -6.26 -26.22 -4.90
CA ASN A 116 -5.16 -26.87 -4.18
C ASN A 116 -4.41 -27.87 -5.07
N VAL A 117 -3.43 -28.58 -4.49
CA VAL A 117 -2.64 -29.61 -5.18
C VAL A 117 -3.49 -30.75 -5.77
N HIS A 118 -4.62 -31.06 -5.15
CA HIS A 118 -5.58 -32.08 -5.62
C HIS A 118 -6.52 -31.56 -6.74
N GLY A 119 -6.32 -30.34 -7.24
CA GLY A 119 -7.16 -29.75 -8.28
C GLY A 119 -8.55 -29.27 -7.82
N ARG A 120 -8.91 -29.46 -6.54
CA ARG A 120 -10.19 -29.03 -5.96
C ARG A 120 -10.16 -27.53 -5.65
N ILE A 121 -11.29 -26.85 -5.82
CA ILE A 121 -11.43 -25.42 -5.49
C ILE A 121 -11.51 -25.28 -3.97
N THR A 122 -10.47 -24.72 -3.35
CA THR A 122 -10.44 -24.40 -1.92
C THR A 122 -10.70 -22.91 -1.65
N VAL A 123 -10.34 -22.05 -2.61
CA VAL A 123 -10.60 -20.60 -2.53
C VAL A 123 -11.58 -20.21 -3.64
N ARG A 124 -12.83 -19.96 -3.27
CA ARG A 124 -13.87 -19.51 -4.19
C ARG A 124 -13.55 -18.13 -4.78
N HIS A 125 -14.21 -17.81 -5.90
CA HIS A 125 -14.18 -16.50 -6.56
C HIS A 125 -12.81 -16.09 -7.16
N ARG A 126 -11.92 -17.03 -7.46
CA ARG A 126 -10.62 -16.79 -8.10
C ARG A 126 -10.55 -17.39 -9.50
N GLY A 127 -9.87 -16.72 -10.43
CA GLY A 127 -9.62 -17.22 -11.79
C GLY A 127 -9.88 -16.18 -12.89
N GLY A 128 -9.28 -16.40 -14.06
CA GLY A 128 -9.52 -15.60 -15.28
C GLY A 128 -8.96 -14.17 -15.29
N GLY A 129 -8.08 -13.79 -14.36
CA GLY A 129 -7.43 -12.48 -14.39
C GLY A 129 -6.25 -12.40 -15.37
N VAL A 130 -5.76 -11.18 -15.59
CA VAL A 130 -4.60 -10.90 -16.46
C VAL A 130 -3.35 -11.67 -16.01
N ALA A 131 -2.48 -12.05 -16.95
CA ALA A 131 -1.18 -12.63 -16.66
C ALA A 131 -0.32 -11.66 -15.82
N ARG A 132 0.41 -12.19 -14.84
CA ARG A 132 1.23 -11.38 -13.93
C ARG A 132 2.58 -12.01 -13.71
N ARG A 133 3.54 -11.18 -13.34
CA ARG A 133 4.84 -11.59 -12.80
C ARG A 133 4.88 -11.25 -11.31
N ILE A 134 5.41 -12.13 -10.49
CA ILE A 134 5.71 -11.82 -9.09
C ILE A 134 7.00 -11.03 -9.08
N ARG A 135 7.04 -9.92 -8.32
CA ARG A 135 8.29 -9.22 -8.03
C ARG A 135 8.82 -9.70 -6.70
N THR A 136 10.07 -10.13 -6.68
CA THR A 136 10.80 -10.53 -5.47
C THR A 136 11.16 -9.26 -4.72
N VAL A 137 10.37 -8.94 -3.70
CA VAL A 137 10.57 -7.77 -2.83
C VAL A 137 11.32 -8.20 -1.59
N ASP A 138 12.34 -7.43 -1.22
CA ASP A 138 13.09 -7.61 0.00
C ASP A 138 12.30 -7.06 1.20
N PHE A 139 11.81 -7.97 2.03
CA PHE A 139 11.16 -7.67 3.30
C PHE A 139 12.10 -7.82 4.51
N MET A 140 13.34 -8.26 4.28
CA MET A 140 14.32 -8.47 5.33
C MET A 140 15.27 -7.27 5.47
N ARG A 141 15.74 -6.71 4.36
CA ARG A 141 16.68 -5.57 4.34
C ARG A 141 17.91 -5.80 5.21
N TRP A 142 18.61 -6.91 4.97
CA TRP A 142 19.86 -7.23 5.69
C TRP A 142 21.08 -6.48 5.14
N ARG A 143 21.02 -5.96 3.91
CA ARG A 143 22.18 -5.27 3.35
C ARG A 143 22.34 -3.88 3.96
N PRO A 144 23.49 -3.58 4.58
CA PRO A 144 23.77 -2.26 5.11
C PRO A 144 24.11 -1.28 3.97
N GLY A 145 24.36 -0.03 4.34
CA GLY A 145 24.84 1.00 3.43
C GLY A 145 23.75 1.75 2.64
N PRO A 146 24.14 2.85 1.99
CA PRO A 146 23.22 3.70 1.25
C PRO A 146 22.76 3.02 -0.05
N HIS A 147 21.46 3.09 -0.30
CA HIS A 147 20.82 2.61 -1.51
C HIS A 147 20.05 3.77 -2.15
N ILE A 148 20.31 4.03 -3.43
CA ILE A 148 19.63 5.07 -4.19
C ILE A 148 18.32 4.50 -4.74
N VAL A 149 17.23 5.26 -4.62
CA VAL A 149 15.95 4.93 -5.26
C VAL A 149 16.05 5.30 -6.74
N ASP A 150 16.18 4.30 -7.61
CA ASP A 150 16.20 4.53 -9.06
C ASP A 150 14.85 5.05 -9.55
N ARG A 151 13.77 4.36 -9.14
CA ARG A 151 12.41 4.60 -9.62
C ARG A 151 11.37 3.89 -8.79
N ILE A 152 10.14 4.38 -8.88
CA ILE A 152 8.97 3.79 -8.22
C ILE A 152 8.09 3.14 -9.29
N GLU A 153 7.70 1.89 -9.05
CA GLU A 153 6.97 1.08 -10.01
C GLU A 153 5.62 0.60 -9.46
N TYR A 154 4.68 0.40 -10.39
CA TYR A 154 3.43 -0.29 -10.12
C TYR A 154 3.67 -1.79 -9.93
N ASP A 155 3.12 -2.39 -8.87
CA ASP A 155 3.00 -3.84 -8.77
C ASP A 155 1.54 -4.34 -8.82
N PRO A 156 1.17 -5.17 -9.83
CA PRO A 156 -0.15 -5.79 -9.89
C PRO A 156 -0.40 -6.89 -8.83
N GLY A 157 0.63 -7.34 -8.11
CA GLY A 157 0.55 -8.34 -7.04
C GLY A 157 0.20 -7.79 -5.67
N ARG A 158 0.25 -6.48 -5.47
CA ARG A 158 0.03 -5.81 -4.17
C ARG A 158 -0.71 -4.48 -4.34
N THR A 159 -1.02 -3.83 -3.23
CA THR A 159 -1.74 -2.54 -3.21
C THR A 159 -0.80 -1.34 -3.17
N ALA A 160 0.29 -1.42 -2.39
CA ALA A 160 1.34 -0.42 -2.29
C ALA A 160 2.22 -0.40 -3.54
N HIS A 161 2.94 0.69 -3.77
CA HIS A 161 3.97 0.77 -4.81
C HIS A 161 5.27 0.13 -4.34
N ILE A 162 6.18 -0.14 -5.27
CA ILE A 162 7.53 -0.62 -4.96
C ILE A 162 8.57 0.34 -5.47
N ALA A 163 9.67 0.46 -4.75
CA ALA A 163 10.85 1.19 -5.19
C ALA A 163 11.90 0.18 -5.66
N LEU A 164 12.49 0.44 -6.82
CA LEU A 164 13.71 -0.23 -7.25
C LEU A 164 14.88 0.55 -6.67
N LEU A 165 15.72 -0.13 -5.91
CA LEU A 165 16.92 0.43 -5.30
C LEU A 165 18.15 -0.04 -6.04
N THR A 166 19.17 0.81 -6.09
CA THR A 166 20.55 0.44 -6.44
C THR A 166 21.44 0.65 -5.22
N GLU A 167 22.12 -0.40 -4.80
CA GLU A 167 23.14 -0.36 -3.75
C GLU A 167 24.37 0.41 -4.26
N GLN A 168 24.83 1.45 -3.55
CA GLN A 168 25.94 2.28 -4.04
C GLN A 168 27.28 1.51 -4.07
N ALA A 169 27.52 0.64 -3.09
CA ALA A 169 28.78 -0.08 -2.96
C ALA A 169 28.96 -1.18 -4.04
N THR A 170 27.90 -1.95 -4.33
CA THR A 170 28.01 -3.13 -5.23
C THR A 170 27.23 -2.98 -6.54
N GLY A 171 26.44 -1.91 -6.72
CA GLY A 171 25.57 -1.71 -7.88
C GLY A 171 24.39 -2.69 -7.98
N ARG A 172 24.19 -3.55 -6.96
CA ARG A 172 23.13 -4.55 -6.97
C ARG A 172 21.76 -3.88 -6.83
N LYS A 173 20.79 -4.39 -7.59
CA LYS A 173 19.42 -3.88 -7.57
C LYS A 173 18.51 -4.74 -6.70
N THR A 174 17.63 -4.11 -5.93
CA THR A 174 16.64 -4.78 -5.09
C THR A 174 15.31 -4.04 -5.11
N TYR A 175 14.19 -4.75 -4.91
CA TYR A 175 12.89 -4.10 -4.73
C TYR A 175 12.55 -4.00 -3.26
N ILE A 176 12.04 -2.85 -2.83
CA ILE A 176 11.41 -2.66 -1.51
C ILE A 176 9.98 -2.13 -1.67
N VAL A 177 9.19 -2.18 -0.59
CA VAL A 177 7.90 -1.45 -0.57
C VAL A 177 8.21 0.04 -0.41
N ALA A 178 7.70 0.85 -1.34
CA ALA A 178 7.91 2.29 -1.32
C ALA A 178 7.16 2.92 -0.14
N ALA A 179 7.81 3.86 0.54
CA ALA A 179 7.17 4.72 1.52
C ALA A 179 6.27 5.75 0.81
N GLU A 180 5.35 6.32 1.56
CA GLU A 180 4.66 7.54 1.17
C GLU A 180 5.68 8.65 0.89
N ASP A 181 5.46 9.39 -0.20
CA ASP A 181 6.33 10.46 -0.68
C ASP A 181 7.80 10.17 -0.97
N MET A 182 8.19 8.90 -0.94
CA MET A 182 9.43 8.46 -1.57
C MET A 182 9.41 8.83 -3.06
N ARG A 183 10.53 9.30 -3.62
CA ARG A 183 10.70 9.61 -5.04
C ARG A 183 12.02 9.03 -5.58
N ALA A 184 12.16 9.06 -6.90
CA ALA A 184 13.43 8.71 -7.54
C ALA A 184 14.51 9.73 -7.13
N GLY A 185 15.72 9.26 -6.84
CA GLY A 185 16.83 10.05 -6.32
C GLY A 185 16.97 10.04 -4.79
N ASP A 186 15.92 9.67 -4.05
CA ASP A 186 16.02 9.53 -2.59
C ASP A 186 17.05 8.47 -2.20
N VAL A 187 17.82 8.72 -1.13
CA VAL A 187 18.76 7.75 -0.56
C VAL A 187 18.14 7.11 0.67
N VAL A 188 18.12 5.79 0.71
CA VAL A 188 17.61 5.01 1.85
C VAL A 188 18.68 4.05 2.35
N GLN A 189 18.69 3.79 3.64
CA GLN A 189 19.64 2.90 4.28
C GLN A 189 18.93 1.87 5.15
N SER A 190 19.58 0.74 5.39
CA SER A 190 19.18 -0.18 6.45
C SER A 190 20.26 -0.28 7.53
N TYR A 191 19.83 -0.09 8.76
CA TYR A 191 20.63 -0.22 9.98
C TYR A 191 20.32 -1.52 10.72
N ARG A 192 19.75 -2.52 10.02
CA ARG A 192 19.37 -3.80 10.61
C ARG A 192 20.58 -4.64 11.03
N SER A 193 21.64 -4.61 10.25
CA SER A 193 22.87 -5.39 10.49
C SER A 193 23.82 -4.73 11.48
N GLY A 194 23.54 -3.49 11.87
CA GLY A 194 24.41 -2.68 12.71
C GLY A 194 24.43 -1.23 12.26
N ILE A 195 24.93 -0.37 13.14
CA ILE A 195 25.19 1.04 12.87
C ILE A 195 26.59 1.13 12.23
N PRO A 196 26.78 1.86 11.11
CA PRO A 196 28.10 2.03 10.51
C PRO A 196 29.06 2.77 11.45
N GLN A 197 30.35 2.45 11.36
CA GLN A 197 31.39 3.00 12.24
C GLN A 197 31.45 4.53 12.15
N ASP A 198 31.39 5.10 10.95
CA ASP A 198 31.38 6.56 10.74
C ASP A 198 30.28 7.27 11.56
N LEU A 199 29.12 6.62 11.72
CA LEU A 199 28.03 7.18 12.52
C LEU A 199 28.31 7.05 14.02
N LEU A 200 28.90 5.93 14.46
CA LEU A 200 29.33 5.71 15.85
C LEU A 200 30.42 6.72 16.26
N ASP A 201 31.39 6.96 15.39
CA ASP A 201 32.48 7.92 15.63
C ASP A 201 31.93 9.35 15.75
N SER A 202 30.94 9.70 14.91
CA SER A 202 30.24 10.99 15.01
C SER A 202 29.44 11.18 16.31
N MET A 203 29.23 10.12 17.08
CA MET A 203 28.56 10.14 18.40
C MET A 203 29.56 9.99 19.56
N GLY A 204 30.87 9.91 19.29
CA GLY A 204 31.89 9.73 20.32
C GLY A 204 32.01 8.30 20.84
N GLY A 205 31.62 7.29 20.05
CA GLY A 205 31.83 5.87 20.36
C GLY A 205 30.74 5.20 21.21
N PHE A 206 29.73 5.94 21.68
CA PHE A 206 28.54 5.38 22.34
C PHE A 206 27.26 5.66 21.55
N ILE A 207 26.21 4.88 21.80
CA ILE A 207 24.92 5.03 21.14
C ILE A 207 24.09 6.06 21.90
N ASP A 208 24.06 7.30 21.42
CA ASP A 208 23.07 8.29 21.85
C ASP A 208 21.75 8.06 21.09
N PRO A 209 20.65 7.68 21.77
CA PRO A 209 19.36 7.46 21.10
C PRO A 209 18.78 8.71 20.44
N GLY A 210 19.07 9.91 20.95
CA GLY A 210 18.61 11.18 20.39
C GLY A 210 19.31 11.53 19.08
N ILE A 211 20.65 11.52 19.08
CA ILE A 211 21.44 11.78 17.87
C ILE A 211 21.23 10.69 16.82
N LEU A 212 21.17 9.42 17.25
CA LEU A 212 20.88 8.31 16.36
C LEU A 212 19.51 8.49 15.68
N ALA A 213 18.48 8.83 16.44
CA ALA A 213 17.16 9.09 15.88
C ALA A 213 17.21 10.24 14.87
N ALA A 214 17.86 11.36 15.20
CA ALA A 214 17.94 12.51 14.29
C ALA A 214 18.60 12.17 12.95
N LYS A 215 19.66 11.34 12.96
CA LYS A 215 20.41 10.97 11.74
C LYS A 215 19.83 9.77 11.00
N THR A 216 19.12 8.87 11.68
CA THR A 216 18.66 7.61 11.06
C THR A 216 17.17 7.57 10.81
N ALA A 217 16.36 8.35 11.55
CA ALA A 217 14.91 8.26 11.53
C ALA A 217 14.24 8.92 10.32
N PHE A 218 14.85 8.79 9.15
CA PHE A 218 14.31 9.27 7.89
C PHE A 218 13.36 8.26 7.23
N ARG A 219 12.38 8.78 6.49
CA ARG A 219 11.40 7.98 5.76
C ARG A 219 12.10 6.98 4.84
N GLY A 220 11.61 5.74 4.81
CA GLY A 220 12.18 4.70 3.97
C GLY A 220 13.44 4.03 4.53
N ASN A 221 14.05 4.53 5.62
CA ASN A 221 15.11 3.80 6.32
C ASN A 221 14.52 2.63 7.12
N CYS A 222 15.26 1.51 7.17
CA CYS A 222 14.87 0.35 7.94
C CYS A 222 15.80 0.11 9.12
N LEU A 223 15.20 0.03 10.31
CA LEU A 223 15.90 -0.15 11.57
C LEU A 223 15.29 -1.29 12.39
N PRO A 224 16.04 -1.87 13.32
CA PRO A 224 15.49 -2.58 14.46
C PRO A 224 14.52 -1.68 15.25
N VAL A 225 13.41 -2.23 15.72
CA VAL A 225 12.35 -1.47 16.40
C VAL A 225 12.86 -0.75 17.66
N HIS A 226 13.86 -1.30 18.36
CA HIS A 226 14.44 -0.66 19.54
C HIS A 226 15.18 0.65 19.26
N LEU A 227 15.75 0.84 18.07
CA LEU A 227 16.47 2.07 17.71
C LEU A 227 15.51 3.21 17.31
N ILE A 228 14.26 2.90 16.97
CA ILE A 228 13.30 3.88 16.49
C ILE A 228 12.65 4.60 17.68
N PRO A 229 12.54 5.93 17.72
CA PRO A 229 11.95 6.64 18.85
C PRO A 229 10.45 6.33 19.02
N VAL A 230 9.99 6.38 20.26
CA VAL A 230 8.57 6.21 20.61
C VAL A 230 7.72 7.29 19.92
N GLY A 231 6.48 6.94 19.53
CA GLY A 231 5.58 7.81 18.78
C GLY A 231 5.80 7.81 17.27
N THR A 232 6.93 7.28 16.79
CA THR A 232 7.25 7.24 15.36
C THR A 232 6.30 6.32 14.60
N VAL A 233 5.87 6.79 13.42
CA VAL A 233 5.07 6.04 12.46
C VAL A 233 5.98 5.16 11.61
N VAL A 234 5.68 3.86 11.57
CA VAL A 234 6.47 2.85 10.87
C VAL A 234 5.58 1.92 10.03
N TYR A 235 6.12 1.37 8.95
CA TYR A 235 5.50 0.35 8.13
C TYR A 235 6.44 -0.83 7.94
N ASN A 236 5.97 -1.94 7.35
CA ASN A 236 6.77 -3.17 7.20
C ASN A 236 7.35 -3.68 8.54
N VAL A 237 6.51 -3.84 9.55
CA VAL A 237 6.95 -4.28 10.88
C VAL A 237 7.10 -5.81 10.93
N GLY A 238 8.26 -6.29 11.40
CA GLY A 238 8.55 -7.69 11.68
C GLY A 238 7.88 -8.19 12.96
N SER A 239 7.93 -9.50 13.21
CA SER A 239 7.44 -10.09 14.46
C SER A 239 8.56 -10.64 15.34
N ARG A 240 9.61 -11.20 14.72
CA ARG A 240 10.77 -11.82 15.37
C ARG A 240 12.05 -11.12 14.91
N ALA A 241 13.13 -11.23 15.68
CA ALA A 241 14.43 -10.61 15.45
C ALA A 241 14.94 -10.71 13.99
N LYS A 242 15.04 -11.93 13.45
CA LYS A 242 15.62 -12.18 12.12
C LYS A 242 14.59 -12.46 11.03
N ALA A 243 13.30 -12.27 11.35
CA ALA A 243 12.20 -12.55 10.41
C ALA A 243 11.95 -11.35 9.47
N PRO A 244 11.37 -11.58 8.28
CA PRO A 244 10.96 -10.49 7.40
C PRO A 244 9.80 -9.68 7.98
N ALA A 245 9.58 -8.51 7.41
CA ALA A 245 8.39 -7.71 7.66
C ALA A 245 7.10 -8.48 7.33
N VAL A 246 6.14 -8.46 8.27
CA VAL A 246 4.86 -9.16 8.13
C VAL A 246 3.65 -8.23 8.27
N PHE A 247 3.75 -7.20 9.12
CA PHE A 247 2.67 -6.26 9.40
C PHE A 247 2.79 -4.97 8.59
N CYS A 248 1.65 -4.30 8.39
CA CYS A 248 1.56 -2.97 7.76
C CYS A 248 2.31 -2.85 6.42
N ARG A 249 2.03 -3.80 5.51
CA ARG A 249 2.62 -3.85 4.15
C ARG A 249 1.67 -3.36 3.05
N SER A 250 0.41 -3.13 3.39
CA SER A 250 -0.61 -2.71 2.42
C SER A 250 -0.53 -1.21 2.21
N ALA A 251 -1.04 -0.75 1.07
CA ALA A 251 -1.12 0.67 0.75
C ALA A 251 -1.75 1.50 1.88
N GLY A 252 -1.08 2.59 2.26
CA GLY A 252 -1.53 3.52 3.31
C GLY A 252 -1.50 2.97 4.74
N THR A 253 -1.00 1.76 4.96
CA THR A 253 -0.94 1.18 6.32
C THR A 253 0.34 1.55 7.03
N HIS A 254 0.22 1.80 8.32
CA HIS A 254 1.32 2.07 9.24
C HIS A 254 1.02 1.45 10.62
N ALA A 255 2.00 1.56 11.51
CA ALA A 255 1.97 1.16 12.90
C ALA A 255 2.70 2.26 13.69
N THR A 256 2.39 2.39 14.98
CA THR A 256 3.01 3.39 15.84
C THR A 256 3.72 2.69 16.99
N ILE A 257 4.94 3.11 17.30
CA ILE A 257 5.67 2.61 18.48
C ILE A 257 5.07 3.30 19.71
N ILE A 258 4.49 2.53 20.63
CA ILE A 258 3.80 3.09 21.81
C ILE A 258 4.74 3.19 23.00
N SER A 259 5.41 2.10 23.31
CA SER A 259 6.30 2.03 24.46
C SER A 259 7.37 0.99 24.22
N LYS A 260 8.51 1.22 24.86
CA LYS A 260 9.63 0.30 24.91
C LYS A 260 9.90 0.01 26.38
N GLU A 261 10.34 -1.22 26.64
CA GLU A 261 10.81 -1.63 27.96
C GLU A 261 12.25 -1.09 28.15
N GLU A 262 12.35 0.20 28.46
CA GLU A 262 13.60 0.94 28.69
C GLU A 262 13.67 1.42 30.15
N GLU A 263 14.85 1.34 30.76
CA GLU A 263 15.16 1.90 32.08
C GLU A 263 16.03 3.15 31.92
N THR A 264 15.86 4.12 32.81
CA THR A 264 16.64 5.36 32.83
C THR A 264 17.91 5.10 33.63
N ARG A 265 19.08 5.31 33.03
CA ARG A 265 20.36 5.35 33.74
C ARG A 265 20.50 6.65 34.54
N ASP A 266 21.46 6.69 35.46
CA ASP A 266 21.76 7.86 36.30
C ASP A 266 22.04 9.13 35.47
N ASP A 267 22.57 8.96 34.25
CA ASP A 267 22.84 10.04 33.29
C ASP A 267 21.57 10.56 32.56
N GLY A 268 20.38 10.07 32.92
CA GLY A 268 19.12 10.38 32.23
C GLY A 268 18.93 9.68 30.88
N THR A 269 19.91 8.88 30.44
CA THR A 269 19.85 8.13 29.18
C THR A 269 18.98 6.89 29.32
N LYS A 270 18.07 6.67 28.36
CA LYS A 270 17.20 5.49 28.33
C LYS A 270 17.91 4.33 27.66
N VAL A 271 18.05 3.22 28.38
CA VAL A 271 18.65 1.98 27.85
C VAL A 271 17.63 0.87 27.86
N MET A 272 17.64 0.06 26.81
CA MET A 272 16.66 -1.00 26.64
C MET A 272 16.99 -2.22 27.50
N THR A 273 16.19 -2.47 28.53
CA THR A 273 16.32 -3.63 29.43
C THR A 273 15.50 -4.82 28.91
N GLY A 274 14.32 -4.56 28.35
CA GLY A 274 13.41 -5.61 27.89
C GLY A 274 13.74 -6.20 26.51
N GLN A 275 13.13 -7.34 26.21
CA GLN A 275 13.26 -8.01 24.90
C GLN A 275 12.19 -7.57 23.89
N TYR A 276 11.15 -6.86 24.35
CA TYR A 276 10.00 -6.53 23.53
C TYR A 276 9.74 -5.03 23.48
N VAL A 277 9.15 -4.61 22.36
CA VAL A 277 8.62 -3.27 22.13
C VAL A 277 7.13 -3.39 21.85
N THR A 278 6.36 -2.47 22.41
CA THR A 278 4.91 -2.41 22.24
C THR A 278 4.57 -1.51 21.07
N VAL A 279 3.88 -2.09 20.08
CA VAL A 279 3.52 -1.42 18.82
C VAL A 279 2.02 -1.49 18.59
N GLN A 280 1.43 -0.37 18.19
CA GLN A 280 0.05 -0.29 17.72
C GLN A 280 0.00 -0.63 16.23
N LEU A 281 -0.67 -1.71 15.87
CA LEU A 281 -0.89 -2.06 14.47
C LEU A 281 -2.03 -1.25 13.84
N GLN A 282 -2.12 -1.25 12.51
CA GLN A 282 -3.21 -0.64 11.74
C GLN A 282 -4.63 -1.05 12.20
N SER A 283 -4.78 -2.23 12.82
CA SER A 283 -6.07 -2.68 13.37
C SER A 283 -6.48 -2.00 14.68
N GLY A 284 -5.60 -1.19 15.27
CA GLY A 284 -5.73 -0.67 16.63
C GLY A 284 -5.37 -1.69 17.73
N GLU A 285 -4.82 -2.85 17.34
CA GLU A 285 -4.33 -3.85 18.31
C GLU A 285 -2.94 -3.42 18.79
N ILE A 286 -2.74 -3.39 20.11
CA ILE A 286 -1.46 -3.10 20.73
C ILE A 286 -0.81 -4.42 21.10
N ARG A 287 0.39 -4.66 20.60
CA ARG A 287 1.08 -5.94 20.78
C ARG A 287 2.58 -5.77 21.04
N ARG A 288 3.15 -6.74 21.73
CA ARG A 288 4.59 -6.94 21.87
C ARG A 288 5.19 -7.49 20.59
N ILE A 289 6.34 -6.94 20.22
CA ILE A 289 7.19 -7.31 19.08
C ILE A 289 8.63 -7.39 19.59
N HIS A 290 9.42 -8.33 19.08
CA HIS A 290 10.81 -8.45 19.50
C HIS A 290 11.63 -7.18 19.22
N LYS A 291 12.55 -6.82 20.10
CA LYS A 291 13.39 -5.61 20.00
C LYS A 291 14.15 -5.46 18.69
N ASP A 292 14.69 -6.57 18.20
CA ASP A 292 15.47 -6.63 16.95
C ASP A 292 14.62 -6.85 15.69
N ALA A 293 13.29 -6.88 15.81
CA ALA A 293 12.44 -6.98 14.63
C ALA A 293 12.66 -5.76 13.73
N CYS A 294 12.60 -5.94 12.41
CA CYS A 294 12.73 -4.82 11.48
C CYS A 294 11.46 -3.96 11.43
N ALA A 295 11.63 -2.67 11.23
CA ALA A 295 10.58 -1.75 10.83
C ALA A 295 11.16 -0.71 9.87
N THR A 296 10.34 -0.19 8.96
CA THR A 296 10.72 0.89 8.04
C THR A 296 9.98 2.16 8.44
N ILE A 297 10.66 3.30 8.48
CA ILE A 297 10.06 4.56 8.95
C ILE A 297 9.15 5.16 7.89
N GLY A 298 8.00 5.67 8.34
CA GLY A 298 6.97 6.30 7.52
C GLY A 298 5.72 5.42 7.34
N THR A 299 4.95 5.74 6.31
CA THR A 299 3.72 5.02 5.93
C THR A 299 3.94 4.29 4.60
N ALA A 300 3.27 3.15 4.39
CA ALA A 300 3.29 2.49 3.09
C ALA A 300 2.63 3.35 1.99
N SER A 301 3.26 3.44 0.82
CA SER A 301 2.79 4.23 -0.32
C SER A 301 1.34 3.94 -0.78
N ASN A 302 0.78 4.84 -1.60
CA ASN A 302 -0.56 4.75 -2.20
C ASN A 302 -1.73 4.82 -1.19
N PRO A 303 -1.77 5.78 -0.25
CA PRO A 303 -2.85 5.90 0.74
C PRO A 303 -4.24 6.01 0.10
N ASN A 304 -4.31 6.61 -1.10
CA ASN A 304 -5.54 6.82 -1.85
C ASN A 304 -6.08 5.55 -2.54
N HIS A 305 -5.42 4.41 -2.39
CA HIS A 305 -5.85 3.12 -2.93
C HIS A 305 -7.29 2.74 -2.51
N GLN A 306 -7.67 3.04 -1.26
CA GLN A 306 -8.98 2.68 -0.71
C GLN A 306 -10.14 3.42 -1.38
N TYR A 307 -9.89 4.60 -1.94
CA TYR A 307 -10.92 5.44 -2.58
C TYR A 307 -11.17 5.08 -4.04
N ARG A 308 -10.42 4.13 -4.62
CA ARG A 308 -10.59 3.72 -6.02
C ARG A 308 -11.94 3.05 -6.23
N GLN A 309 -12.54 3.28 -7.41
CA GLN A 309 -13.78 2.63 -7.83
C GLN A 309 -13.56 1.92 -9.16
N LEU A 310 -14.02 0.67 -9.28
CA LEU A 310 -13.75 -0.15 -10.46
C LEU A 310 -14.62 0.22 -11.68
N GLY A 311 -15.78 0.84 -11.44
CA GLY A 311 -16.75 1.27 -12.46
C GLY A 311 -17.59 0.15 -13.08
N LYS A 312 -16.97 -0.97 -13.46
CA LYS A 312 -17.66 -2.09 -14.16
C LYS A 312 -17.18 -3.47 -13.70
N ALA A 313 -18.05 -4.48 -13.83
CA ALA A 313 -17.78 -5.87 -13.45
C ALA A 313 -16.56 -6.47 -14.19
N GLY A 314 -16.37 -6.12 -15.47
CA GLY A 314 -15.23 -6.58 -16.27
C GLY A 314 -13.87 -6.23 -15.65
N ARG A 315 -13.76 -5.10 -14.94
CA ARG A 315 -12.49 -4.73 -14.27
C ARG A 315 -12.18 -5.66 -13.09
N SER A 316 -13.19 -6.12 -12.36
CA SER A 316 -13.02 -7.14 -11.31
C SER A 316 -12.51 -8.47 -11.89
N ARG A 317 -13.00 -8.86 -13.08
CA ARG A 317 -12.54 -10.07 -13.77
C ARG A 317 -11.04 -9.99 -14.09
N LEU A 318 -10.58 -8.85 -14.63
CA LEU A 318 -9.16 -8.61 -14.90
C LEU A 318 -8.29 -8.71 -13.63
N LEU A 319 -8.86 -8.39 -12.46
CA LEU A 319 -8.19 -8.51 -11.18
C LEU A 319 -8.11 -9.94 -10.62
N ASN A 320 -8.53 -10.95 -11.39
CA ASN A 320 -8.60 -12.37 -10.99
C ASN A 320 -9.67 -12.64 -9.92
N ILE A 321 -10.79 -11.90 -10.00
CA ILE A 321 -11.95 -12.02 -9.12
C ILE A 321 -13.15 -12.46 -9.97
N ARG A 322 -13.70 -13.66 -9.68
CA ARG A 322 -14.93 -14.19 -10.29
C ARG A 322 -16.16 -13.71 -9.52
N PRO A 323 -17.38 -13.80 -10.10
CA PRO A 323 -18.61 -13.45 -9.41
C PRO A 323 -18.80 -14.23 -8.10
N THR A 324 -19.43 -13.58 -7.12
CA THR A 324 -19.84 -14.18 -5.85
C THR A 324 -21.35 -14.40 -5.88
N VAL A 325 -21.78 -15.66 -5.89
CA VAL A 325 -23.20 -16.02 -5.78
C VAL A 325 -23.60 -15.98 -4.31
N ARG A 326 -24.74 -15.33 -4.01
CA ARG A 326 -25.28 -15.22 -2.64
C ARG A 326 -25.94 -16.54 -2.23
N GLY A 327 -25.83 -16.92 -0.95
CA GLY A 327 -26.46 -18.15 -0.44
C GLY A 327 -27.99 -18.19 -0.61
N LEU A 328 -28.66 -17.03 -0.52
CA LEU A 328 -30.11 -16.89 -0.76
C LEU A 328 -30.54 -17.21 -2.20
N ALA A 329 -29.60 -17.21 -3.16
CA ALA A 329 -29.88 -17.50 -4.56
C ALA A 329 -29.59 -18.98 -4.91
N MET A 330 -29.26 -19.81 -3.92
CA MET A 330 -28.90 -21.21 -4.09
C MET A 330 -30.01 -22.12 -3.57
N ASN A 331 -29.90 -23.42 -3.85
CA ASN A 331 -30.78 -24.43 -3.27
C ASN A 331 -30.33 -24.77 -1.84
N ARG A 332 -31.21 -25.43 -1.08
CA ARG A 332 -30.95 -25.81 0.32
C ARG A 332 -29.72 -26.72 0.47
N VAL A 333 -29.45 -27.56 -0.55
CA VAL A 333 -28.29 -28.45 -0.60
C VAL A 333 -26.96 -27.70 -0.69
N ASP A 334 -26.92 -26.54 -1.35
CA ASP A 334 -25.69 -25.80 -1.63
C ASP A 334 -25.33 -24.81 -0.51
N HIS A 335 -26.34 -24.26 0.17
CA HIS A 335 -26.15 -23.27 1.21
C HIS A 335 -27.24 -23.34 2.29
N PRO A 336 -26.90 -23.12 3.58
CA PRO A 336 -27.89 -23.02 4.66
C PRO A 336 -28.96 -21.91 4.50
N HIS A 337 -28.78 -21.01 3.53
CA HIS A 337 -29.71 -19.90 3.24
C HIS A 337 -30.53 -20.16 1.97
N GLY A 338 -30.30 -21.29 1.30
CA GLY A 338 -30.98 -21.63 0.07
C GLY A 338 -32.34 -22.27 0.29
N GLY A 339 -33.14 -22.29 -0.78
CA GLY A 339 -34.50 -22.83 -0.79
C GLY A 339 -35.58 -21.84 -0.34
N GLY A 340 -36.80 -22.36 -0.19
CA GLY A 340 -38.01 -21.57 0.03
C GLY A 340 -38.61 -21.03 -1.27
N ARG A 341 -39.92 -20.71 -1.25
CA ARG A 341 -40.60 -20.06 -2.36
C ARG A 341 -40.31 -18.56 -2.31
N GLY A 342 -39.95 -17.95 -3.45
CA GLY A 342 -39.59 -16.54 -3.53
C GLY A 342 -38.29 -16.18 -2.80
N LYS A 343 -38.06 -14.88 -2.58
CA LYS A 343 -36.85 -14.39 -1.88
C LYS A 343 -37.05 -14.47 -0.37
N SER A 344 -36.64 -15.58 0.23
CA SER A 344 -36.70 -15.77 1.70
C SER A 344 -35.31 -15.94 2.31
N LYS A 345 -35.17 -15.59 3.59
CA LYS A 345 -33.98 -15.89 4.41
C LYS A 345 -34.11 -17.18 5.21
N SER A 346 -35.20 -17.92 5.01
CA SER A 346 -35.47 -19.22 5.64
C SER A 346 -35.40 -19.18 7.17
N ASN A 347 -35.70 -18.02 7.78
CA ASN A 347 -35.54 -17.73 9.22
C ASN A 347 -34.22 -18.22 9.84
N ARG A 348 -33.12 -18.20 9.07
CA ARG A 348 -31.81 -18.73 9.50
C ARG A 348 -30.84 -17.59 9.78
N HIS A 349 -30.08 -17.71 10.86
CA HIS A 349 -29.00 -16.77 11.14
C HIS A 349 -27.95 -16.75 10.01
N PRO A 350 -27.29 -15.59 9.74
CA PRO A 350 -26.28 -15.50 8.71
C PRO A 350 -25.06 -16.40 8.96
N THR A 351 -24.85 -17.40 8.10
CA THR A 351 -23.72 -18.35 8.15
C THR A 351 -22.99 -18.41 6.82
N SER A 352 -21.78 -18.99 6.83
CA SER A 352 -21.04 -19.42 5.64
C SER A 352 -21.72 -20.65 5.00
N PRO A 353 -21.29 -21.08 3.79
CA PRO A 353 -21.77 -22.33 3.20
C PRO A 353 -21.51 -23.55 4.08
N TRP A 354 -20.49 -23.49 4.94
CA TRP A 354 -20.10 -24.55 5.87
C TRP A 354 -20.62 -24.30 7.30
N GLY A 355 -21.64 -23.46 7.46
CA GLY A 355 -22.30 -23.24 8.75
C GLY A 355 -21.60 -22.30 9.73
N THR A 356 -20.42 -21.77 9.41
CA THR A 356 -19.72 -20.82 10.30
C THR A 356 -20.50 -19.50 10.42
N PRO A 357 -20.81 -18.99 11.63
CA PRO A 357 -21.52 -17.72 11.78
C PRO A 357 -20.81 -16.54 11.13
N ALA A 358 -21.54 -15.75 10.33
CA ALA A 358 -21.00 -14.64 9.53
C ALA A 358 -21.22 -13.25 10.17
N LYS A 359 -22.06 -13.17 11.21
CA LYS A 359 -22.38 -11.95 11.98
C LYS A 359 -22.44 -12.27 13.49
N GLY A 360 -22.76 -11.27 14.33
CA GLY A 360 -22.93 -11.46 15.78
C GLY A 360 -21.63 -11.56 16.58
N GLY A 361 -20.49 -11.16 16.00
CA GLY A 361 -19.22 -11.11 16.73
C GLY A 361 -18.48 -12.45 16.90
N TYR A 362 -18.93 -13.51 16.22
CA TYR A 362 -18.27 -14.83 16.27
C TYR A 362 -16.77 -14.75 15.96
N LYS A 363 -15.93 -15.28 16.86
CA LYS A 363 -14.47 -15.23 16.77
C LYS A 363 -13.94 -16.53 16.17
N THR A 364 -13.31 -16.46 15.01
CA THR A 364 -12.80 -17.63 14.27
C THR A 364 -11.42 -18.10 14.70
N ARG A 365 -10.71 -17.33 15.55
CA ARG A 365 -9.44 -17.77 16.14
C ARG A 365 -9.73 -18.88 17.16
N ARG A 366 -9.02 -20.00 17.06
CA ARG A 366 -9.15 -21.13 18.00
C ARG A 366 -8.90 -20.66 19.44
N LYS A 367 -9.74 -21.12 20.39
CA LYS A 367 -9.65 -20.74 21.80
C LYS A 367 -8.30 -21.11 22.42
N SER A 368 -7.81 -22.33 22.15
CA SER A 368 -6.51 -22.81 22.63
C SER A 368 -5.32 -22.05 22.07
N ASN A 369 -5.42 -21.55 20.83
CA ASN A 369 -4.37 -20.76 20.19
C ASN A 369 -4.69 -19.26 20.28
N HIS A 370 -4.70 -18.70 21.48
CA HIS A 370 -4.84 -17.26 21.70
C HIS A 370 -3.52 -16.50 21.43
N ASN A 371 -3.57 -15.17 21.31
CA ASN A 371 -2.38 -14.37 21.01
C ASN A 371 -1.65 -13.98 22.29
N LYS A 372 -0.57 -14.68 22.65
CA LYS A 372 0.25 -14.37 23.84
C LYS A 372 0.99 -13.02 23.75
N TRP A 373 1.08 -12.45 22.56
CA TRP A 373 1.79 -11.20 22.28
C TRP A 373 0.91 -9.95 22.40
N VAL A 374 -0.40 -10.09 22.57
CA VAL A 374 -1.31 -8.94 22.64
C VAL A 374 -1.25 -8.34 24.03
N VAL A 375 -1.09 -7.02 24.10
CA VAL A 375 -1.23 -6.23 25.33
C VAL A 375 -2.66 -5.69 25.41
N VAL A 376 -3.09 -4.97 24.36
CA VAL A 376 -4.47 -4.47 24.25
C VAL A 376 -5.12 -5.04 23.00
N PRO A 377 -6.23 -5.79 23.14
CA PRO A 377 -6.92 -6.36 22.00
C PRO A 377 -7.55 -5.26 21.15
N ARG A 378 -7.71 -5.51 19.85
CA ARG A 378 -8.43 -4.58 18.96
C ARG A 378 -9.83 -4.27 19.48
N VAL A 379 -10.21 -2.99 19.41
CA VAL A 379 -11.57 -2.54 19.70
C VAL A 379 -12.54 -3.18 18.71
N ARG A 380 -13.64 -3.73 19.24
CA ARG A 380 -14.68 -4.37 18.43
C ARG A 380 -15.86 -3.42 18.29
N ASN A 381 -16.25 -3.18 17.04
CA ASN A 381 -17.47 -2.48 16.74
C ASN A 381 -18.64 -3.48 16.78
N VAL A 382 -19.18 -3.72 17.96
CA VAL A 382 -20.32 -4.63 18.16
C VAL A 382 -21.57 -3.91 17.69
N GLU A 383 -22.03 -4.26 16.47
CA GLU A 383 -23.33 -3.90 15.87
C GLU A 383 -23.68 -2.41 15.73
N LYS A 384 -22.80 -1.50 16.15
CA LYS A 384 -22.95 -0.06 15.93
C LYS A 384 -22.56 0.32 14.51
N ARG A 385 -23.41 1.11 13.84
CA ARG A 385 -23.08 1.69 12.53
C ARG A 385 -22.06 2.80 12.74
N ARG A 386 -20.90 2.72 12.08
CA ARG A 386 -19.98 3.86 12.02
C ARG A 386 -20.64 5.00 11.26
N ALA A 387 -20.72 6.20 11.84
CA ALA A 387 -21.26 7.35 11.14
C ALA A 387 -20.43 7.64 9.88
N LYS A 388 -21.10 7.92 8.76
CA LYS A 388 -20.46 8.14 7.45
C LYS A 388 -19.49 9.34 7.45
N ASN A 389 -19.62 10.23 8.45
CA ASN A 389 -18.87 11.49 8.59
C ASN A 389 -18.03 11.62 9.89
N ALA A 390 -17.86 10.56 10.69
CA ALA A 390 -17.13 10.68 11.98
C ALA A 390 -15.62 10.96 11.87
N LYS A 391 -15.06 11.06 10.65
CA LYS A 391 -13.68 11.54 10.42
C LYS A 391 -13.56 13.07 10.35
N LYS A 392 -14.62 13.83 10.65
CA LYS A 392 -14.56 15.30 10.64
C LYS A 392 -13.89 15.89 11.89
N ASN A 393 -13.97 15.24 13.05
CA ASN A 393 -13.42 15.74 14.31
C ASN A 393 -12.58 14.65 14.98
N GLN A 394 -11.32 14.53 14.57
CA GLN A 394 -10.19 14.04 15.38
C GLN A 394 -8.90 14.42 14.67
#